data_AF-A0A7X9EXM7-F1
#
_entry.id   AF-A0A7X9EXM7-F1
#
_cell.length_a   1.000
_cell.length_b   1.000
_cell.length_c   1.000
_cell.angle_alpha   90.00
_cell.angle_beta   90.00
_cell.angle_gamma   90.00
#
_symmetry.space_group_name_H-M   'P 1'
#
loop_
_entity.id
_entity.type
_entity.pdbx_description
1 polymer ?
#
loop_
_entity_poly.entity_id
_entity_poly.type
_entity_poly.pdbx_seq_one_letter_code
_entity_poly.pdbx_strand_id
1 'polypeptide(L)'
;MIRKTKSKPFVALMAVALILCLMAPAVFANTEPIDVGIDIKPFSCPNAINLTNQGTLPVAIFGYPGVIDVMEIDPATIELGGVSLAVKKNGKLFFAYEDNNLDGIMDMICHFSIPQLTAGPDPALDADTDYLFLTAQLYNGTPISGEDIPWVVPWQ
;
A
#
# COMPACT_ATOMS: atom_id res chain seq x y z
N MET A 1 53.73 -38.34 -47.13
CA MET A 1 52.67 -39.20 -46.55
C MET A 1 51.61 -38.26 -45.99
N ILE A 2 50.54 -37.89 -46.73
CA ILE A 2 49.24 -38.59 -46.87
C ILE A 2 48.57 -38.81 -45.49
N ARG A 3 47.32 -38.45 -45.17
CA ARG A 3 46.22 -37.65 -45.74
C ARG A 3 45.13 -37.58 -44.65
N LYS A 4 44.28 -36.54 -44.74
CA LYS A 4 42.81 -36.55 -44.53
C LYS A 4 42.21 -36.89 -43.14
N THR A 5 41.61 -35.84 -42.57
CA THR A 5 40.20 -35.73 -42.10
C THR A 5 39.52 -36.97 -41.48
N LYS A 6 38.96 -36.80 -40.28
CA LYS A 6 37.59 -37.27 -40.02
C LYS A 6 36.94 -36.55 -38.84
N SER A 7 35.69 -36.18 -39.09
CA SER A 7 34.69 -35.59 -38.22
C SER A 7 34.29 -36.48 -37.04
N LYS A 8 33.77 -35.81 -36.00
CA LYS A 8 33.19 -36.30 -34.73
C LYS A 8 32.35 -37.58 -34.87
N PRO A 9 32.34 -38.46 -33.85
CA PRO A 9 31.17 -39.27 -33.55
C PRO A 9 30.24 -38.54 -32.56
N PHE A 10 29.00 -38.39 -33.03
CA PHE A 10 27.79 -38.15 -32.28
C PHE A 10 27.60 -39.31 -31.28
N VAL A 11 27.48 -39.05 -29.99
CA VAL A 11 26.94 -40.03 -29.03
C VAL A 11 25.76 -39.40 -28.31
N ALA A 12 24.68 -40.18 -28.33
CA ALA A 12 23.31 -39.89 -27.99
C ALA A 12 23.06 -39.47 -26.54
N LEU A 13 22.10 -38.53 -26.40
CA LEU A 13 20.88 -38.68 -25.60
C LEU A 13 21.04 -39.13 -24.14
N MET A 14 21.12 -38.17 -23.22
CA MET A 14 20.54 -38.32 -21.88
C MET A 14 19.65 -37.11 -21.62
N ALA A 15 18.36 -37.38 -21.54
CA ALA A 15 17.31 -36.42 -21.24
C ALA A 15 17.50 -35.86 -19.83
N VAL A 16 17.54 -34.54 -19.72
CA VAL A 16 17.01 -33.82 -18.55
C VAL A 16 16.27 -32.59 -19.07
N ALA A 17 15.07 -32.82 -19.57
CA ALA A 17 14.06 -31.78 -19.64
C ALA A 17 13.52 -31.58 -18.22
N LEU A 18 14.18 -30.73 -17.43
CA LEU A 18 13.62 -30.24 -16.17
C LEU A 18 14.36 -28.97 -15.70
N ILE A 19 14.01 -27.83 -16.29
CA ILE A 19 13.61 -26.61 -15.58
C ILE A 19 12.55 -25.99 -16.51
N LEU A 20 11.39 -26.63 -16.49
CA LEU A 20 10.16 -26.07 -17.02
C LEU A 20 9.59 -25.19 -15.91
N CYS A 21 9.51 -23.88 -16.17
CA CYS A 21 8.57 -22.97 -15.54
C CYS A 21 8.63 -22.82 -14.00
N LEU A 22 9.44 -21.89 -13.51
CA LEU A 22 9.19 -21.20 -12.23
C LEU A 22 8.96 -19.70 -12.42
N MET A 23 8.73 -19.28 -13.66
CA MET A 23 7.96 -18.08 -13.94
C MET A 23 6.53 -18.59 -14.09
N ALA A 24 5.87 -18.90 -12.98
CA ALA A 24 4.42 -18.76 -13.00
C ALA A 24 4.19 -17.38 -13.64
N PRO A 25 3.36 -17.24 -14.69
CA PRO A 25 2.90 -15.91 -15.01
C PRO A 25 2.36 -15.41 -13.67
N ALA A 26 2.92 -14.31 -13.16
CA ALA A 26 2.17 -13.48 -12.25
C ALA A 26 0.93 -13.16 -13.07
N VAL A 27 -0.12 -13.95 -12.87
CA VAL A 27 -1.46 -13.59 -13.27
C VAL A 27 -1.70 -12.42 -12.34
N PHE A 28 -1.28 -11.23 -12.78
CA PHE A 28 -1.80 -9.99 -12.27
C PHE A 28 -3.27 -10.09 -12.61
N ALA A 29 -4.05 -10.65 -11.69
CA ALA A 29 -5.48 -10.48 -11.76
C ALA A 29 -5.64 -8.96 -11.76
N ASN A 30 -6.16 -8.43 -12.87
CA ASN A 30 -6.61 -7.04 -12.95
C ASN A 30 -7.88 -6.93 -12.11
N THR A 31 -7.74 -7.22 -10.82
CA THR A 31 -8.79 -7.08 -9.83
C THR A 31 -8.86 -5.60 -9.54
N GLU A 32 -9.94 -4.97 -9.98
CA GLU A 32 -10.26 -3.60 -9.58
C GLU A 32 -10.21 -3.52 -8.04
N PRO A 33 -9.57 -2.48 -7.47
CA PRO A 33 -9.48 -2.34 -6.04
C PRO A 33 -10.87 -2.22 -5.42
N ILE A 34 -11.04 -2.80 -4.22
CA ILE A 34 -12.23 -2.52 -3.41
C ILE A 34 -12.15 -1.07 -2.98
N ASP A 35 -13.17 -0.29 -3.34
CA ASP A 35 -13.33 1.07 -2.88
C ASP A 35 -13.70 1.09 -1.39
N VAL A 36 -12.92 1.81 -0.59
CA VAL A 36 -13.12 1.92 0.86
C VAL A 36 -13.25 3.39 1.26
N GLY A 37 -14.19 3.66 2.16
CA GLY A 37 -14.29 4.98 2.77
C GLY A 37 -13.10 5.22 3.70
N ILE A 38 -12.42 6.36 3.53
CA ILE A 38 -11.41 6.83 4.46
C ILE A 38 -11.78 8.20 5.01
N ASP A 39 -11.25 8.54 6.18
CA ASP A 39 -11.38 9.87 6.79
C ASP A 39 -10.02 10.33 7.31
N ILE A 40 -9.49 11.40 6.73
CA ILE A 40 -8.24 12.01 7.13
C ILE A 40 -8.51 12.84 8.38
N LYS A 41 -7.74 12.62 9.45
CA LYS A 41 -7.93 13.33 10.73
C LYS A 41 -9.36 13.13 11.30
N PRO A 42 -9.73 11.87 11.63
CA PRO A 42 -11.04 11.56 12.16
C PRO A 42 -11.44 12.43 13.36
N PHE A 43 -12.74 12.71 13.47
CA PHE A 43 -13.36 13.62 14.45
C PHE A 43 -13.08 15.12 14.26
N SER A 44 -12.45 15.50 13.16
CA SER A 44 -12.30 16.89 12.75
C SER A 44 -13.06 17.10 11.45
N CYS A 45 -13.78 18.21 11.30
CA CYS A 45 -14.25 18.66 9.99
C CYS A 45 -14.26 20.20 10.00
N PRO A 46 -13.42 20.86 9.19
CA PRO A 46 -12.61 20.29 8.12
C PRO A 46 -11.33 19.59 8.63
N ASN A 47 -10.70 18.81 7.74
CA ASN A 47 -9.52 18.00 8.03
C ASN A 47 -8.24 18.87 8.06
N ALA A 48 -8.17 19.79 9.04
CA ALA A 48 -7.12 20.81 9.13
C ALA A 48 -5.72 20.18 9.33
N ILE A 49 -4.82 20.37 8.35
CA ILE A 49 -3.44 19.90 8.43
C ILE A 49 -2.46 21.07 8.39
N ASN A 50 -1.58 21.13 9.40
CA ASN A 50 -0.42 22.02 9.39
C ASN A 50 0.78 21.24 8.83
N LEU A 51 1.28 21.67 7.67
CA LEU A 51 2.38 21.03 6.96
C LEU A 51 3.73 21.10 7.70
N THR A 52 3.91 22.01 8.69
CA THR A 52 5.13 22.05 9.54
C THR A 52 5.11 21.03 10.67
N ASN A 53 3.96 20.39 10.92
CA ASN A 53 3.80 19.48 12.04
C ASN A 53 4.77 18.29 11.90
N GLN A 54 5.54 18.02 12.96
CA GLN A 54 6.52 16.93 13.00
C GLN A 54 5.93 15.61 13.52
N GLY A 55 4.62 15.58 13.78
CA GLY A 55 3.88 14.42 14.26
C GLY A 55 3.38 13.52 13.13
N THR A 56 2.33 12.77 13.45
CA THR A 56 1.65 11.87 12.52
C THR A 56 0.27 12.38 12.17
N LEU A 57 -0.17 12.15 10.93
CA LEU A 57 -1.53 12.32 10.47
C LEU A 57 -2.30 11.00 10.69
N PRO A 58 -3.33 10.97 11.57
CA PRO A 58 -4.23 9.83 11.65
C PRO A 58 -5.19 9.82 10.45
N VAL A 59 -5.49 8.64 9.92
CA VAL A 59 -6.46 8.39 8.85
C VAL A 59 -7.25 7.14 9.24
N ALA A 60 -8.58 7.22 9.25
CA ALA A 60 -9.44 6.07 9.46
C ALA A 60 -9.71 5.38 8.11
N ILE A 61 -9.65 4.05 8.08
CA ILE A 61 -10.23 3.22 7.04
C ILE A 61 -11.49 2.60 7.64
N PHE A 62 -12.65 2.90 7.06
CA PHE A 62 -13.92 2.43 7.61
C PHE A 62 -14.20 0.98 7.24
N GLY A 63 -14.67 0.21 8.23
CA GLY A 63 -15.23 -1.10 7.97
C GLY A 63 -16.58 -1.00 7.26
N TYR A 64 -16.94 -2.02 6.48
CA TYR A 64 -18.28 -2.12 5.89
C TYR A 64 -18.72 -3.59 5.79
N PRO A 65 -19.77 -4.00 6.51
CA PRO A 65 -20.22 -5.39 6.55
C PRO A 65 -20.46 -5.97 5.16
N GLY A 66 -19.82 -7.11 4.88
CA GLY A 66 -19.94 -7.81 3.60
C GLY A 66 -19.14 -7.20 2.44
N VAL A 67 -18.43 -6.09 2.66
CA VAL A 67 -17.55 -5.47 1.67
C VAL A 67 -16.10 -5.44 2.16
N ILE A 68 -15.84 -4.82 3.33
CA ILE A 68 -14.50 -4.70 3.90
C ILE A 68 -14.51 -5.04 5.40
N ASP A 69 -13.73 -6.06 5.76
CA ASP A 69 -13.32 -6.32 7.14
C ASP A 69 -11.89 -5.76 7.31
N VAL A 70 -11.75 -4.74 8.14
CA VAL A 70 -10.46 -4.04 8.33
C VAL A 70 -9.39 -4.93 8.97
N MET A 71 -9.76 -6.06 9.58
CA MET A 71 -8.80 -7.03 10.12
C MET A 71 -8.12 -7.87 9.03
N GLU A 72 -8.69 -7.91 7.82
CA GLU A 72 -8.13 -8.62 6.67
C GLU A 72 -7.14 -7.77 5.87
N ILE A 73 -7.01 -6.47 6.17
CA ILE A 73 -6.04 -5.58 5.54
C ILE A 73 -4.64 -5.95 6.04
N ASP A 74 -3.68 -6.13 5.12
CA ASP A 74 -2.27 -6.28 5.46
C ASP A 74 -1.66 -4.90 5.76
N PRO A 75 -1.34 -4.59 7.05
CA PRO A 75 -0.87 -3.28 7.44
C PRO A 75 0.48 -2.91 6.80
N ALA A 76 1.28 -3.89 6.37
CA ALA A 76 2.58 -3.66 5.73
C ALA A 76 2.46 -3.10 4.31
N THR A 77 1.26 -3.16 3.71
CA THR A 77 0.99 -2.71 2.35
C THR A 77 0.27 -1.36 2.30
N ILE A 78 -0.12 -0.80 3.45
CA ILE A 78 -0.89 0.44 3.54
C ILE A 78 0.04 1.63 3.23
N GLU A 79 -0.35 2.42 2.22
CA GLU A 79 0.31 3.64 1.81
C GLU A 79 -0.70 4.79 1.64
N LEU A 80 -0.30 6.00 2.01
CA LEU A 80 -1.03 7.24 1.74
C LEU A 80 -0.16 8.13 0.85
N GLY A 81 -0.58 8.32 -0.40
CA GLY A 81 0.23 9.02 -1.41
C GLY A 81 1.63 8.41 -1.58
N GLY A 82 1.76 7.09 -1.44
CA GLY A 82 3.04 6.38 -1.51
C GLY A 82 3.88 6.41 -0.22
N VAL A 83 3.37 7.00 0.86
CA VAL A 83 4.02 6.98 2.18
C VAL A 83 3.43 5.86 3.03
N SER A 84 4.27 4.89 3.44
CA SER A 84 3.86 3.79 4.31
C SER A 84 3.51 4.26 5.73
N LEU A 85 2.85 3.39 6.49
CA LEU A 85 2.57 3.63 7.91
C LEU A 85 3.81 4.05 8.71
N ALA A 86 3.60 5.02 9.61
CA ALA A 86 4.60 5.40 10.59
C ALA A 86 4.90 4.21 11.53
N VAL A 87 6.08 4.23 12.16
CA VAL A 87 6.52 3.19 13.08
C VAL A 87 6.58 3.75 14.50
N LYS A 88 5.96 3.04 15.45
CA LYS A 88 6.01 3.36 16.88
C LYS A 88 7.44 3.16 17.41
N LYS A 89 7.78 3.77 18.56
CA LYS A 89 9.10 3.61 19.21
C LYS A 89 9.51 2.16 19.48
N ASN A 90 8.54 1.24 19.58
CA ASN A 90 8.77 -0.19 19.79
C ASN A 90 8.95 -0.99 18.50
N GLY A 91 9.08 -0.33 17.34
CA GLY A 91 9.32 -0.96 16.04
C GLY A 91 8.07 -1.54 15.36
N LYS A 92 6.88 -1.38 15.94
CA LYS A 92 5.61 -1.82 15.33
C LYS A 92 5.02 -0.73 14.44
N LEU A 93 4.33 -1.13 13.37
CA LEU A 93 3.53 -0.23 12.54
C LEU A 93 2.48 0.50 13.41
N PHE A 94 2.25 1.76 13.09
CA PHE A 94 1.39 2.63 13.88
C PHE A 94 -0.04 2.62 13.34
N PHE A 95 -0.81 1.68 13.87
CA PHE A 95 -2.26 1.65 13.71
C PHE A 95 -2.96 1.19 15.00
N ALA A 96 -4.30 1.27 15.00
CA ALA A 96 -5.22 0.74 15.99
C ALA A 96 -6.54 0.33 15.34
N TYR A 97 -7.32 -0.49 16.02
CA TYR A 97 -8.68 -0.87 15.62
C TYR A 97 -9.67 -0.28 16.62
N GLU A 98 -10.56 0.59 16.14
CA GLU A 98 -11.54 1.31 16.97
C GLU A 98 -12.82 1.50 16.15
N ASP A 99 -13.99 1.48 16.79
CA ASP A 99 -15.25 1.94 16.18
C ASP A 99 -15.27 3.47 16.29
N ASN A 100 -14.79 4.14 15.24
CA ASN A 100 -14.48 5.55 15.27
C ASN A 100 -15.72 6.40 15.01
N ASN A 101 -16.62 5.95 14.15
CA ASN A 101 -17.85 6.68 13.81
C ASN A 101 -19.08 6.26 14.66
N LEU A 102 -18.93 5.28 15.57
CA LEU A 102 -19.97 4.73 16.45
C LEU A 102 -21.10 4.02 15.72
N ASP A 103 -20.82 3.41 14.57
CA ASP A 103 -21.78 2.63 13.80
C ASP A 103 -21.83 1.13 14.20
N GLY A 104 -20.97 0.72 15.13
CA GLY A 104 -20.86 -0.66 15.61
C GLY A 104 -20.02 -1.56 14.71
N ILE A 105 -19.33 -1.00 13.72
CA ILE A 105 -18.40 -1.66 12.81
C ILE A 105 -16.98 -1.23 13.19
N MET A 106 -16.03 -2.15 13.04
CA MET A 106 -14.64 -1.87 13.39
C MET A 106 -13.96 -1.08 12.27
N ASP A 107 -13.28 0.00 12.62
CA ASP A 107 -12.42 0.77 11.72
C ASP A 107 -10.95 0.53 12.02
N MET A 108 -10.08 0.89 11.08
CA MET A 108 -8.63 0.87 11.26
C MET A 108 -8.08 2.28 11.21
N ILE A 109 -7.53 2.74 12.34
CA ILE A 109 -6.89 4.05 12.45
C ILE A 109 -5.41 3.90 12.16
N CYS A 110 -4.98 4.46 11.03
CA CYS A 110 -3.63 4.43 10.50
C CYS A 110 -2.92 5.74 10.76
N HIS A 111 -1.63 5.72 11.12
CA HIS A 111 -0.85 6.93 11.34
C HIS A 111 0.28 7.04 10.30
N PHE A 112 0.35 8.19 9.62
CA PHE A 112 1.37 8.50 8.61
C PHE A 112 2.24 9.67 9.08
N SER A 113 3.52 9.69 8.72
CA SER A 113 4.42 10.79 9.10
C SER A 113 4.14 12.03 8.25
N ILE A 114 3.76 13.15 8.87
CA ILE A 114 3.58 14.42 8.14
C ILE A 114 4.90 14.85 7.47
N PRO A 115 6.07 14.80 8.14
CA PRO A 115 7.34 15.09 7.49
C PRO A 115 7.66 14.23 6.26
N GLN A 116 7.17 12.98 6.19
CA GLN A 116 7.38 12.13 5.01
C GLN A 116 6.36 12.46 3.90
N LEU A 117 5.11 12.76 4.27
CA LEU A 117 4.08 13.19 3.31
C LEU A 117 4.44 14.51 2.62
N THR A 118 5.17 15.40 3.30
CA THR A 118 5.56 16.71 2.77
C THR A 118 6.99 16.74 2.20
N ALA A 119 7.68 15.59 2.16
CA ALA A 119 9.07 15.53 1.71
C ALA A 119 9.21 15.35 0.20
N GLY A 120 10.32 15.86 -0.33
CA GLY A 120 10.74 15.62 -1.71
C GLY A 120 10.26 16.68 -2.70
N PRO A 121 10.62 16.51 -3.99
CA PRO A 121 10.24 17.45 -5.06
C PRO A 121 8.80 17.26 -5.55
N ASP A 122 8.16 16.14 -5.21
CA ASP A 122 6.79 15.78 -5.56
C ASP A 122 6.14 15.16 -4.30
N PRO A 123 5.84 15.99 -3.29
CA PRO A 123 5.31 15.52 -2.01
C PRO A 123 3.89 14.98 -2.18
N ALA A 124 3.52 13.98 -1.38
CA ALA A 124 2.14 13.49 -1.32
C ALA A 124 1.17 14.55 -0.79
N LEU A 125 1.67 15.47 0.06
CA LEU A 125 0.88 16.51 0.71
C LEU A 125 1.61 17.86 0.68
N ASP A 126 0.97 18.84 0.07
CA ASP A 126 1.40 20.24 0.00
C ASP A 126 0.20 21.21 0.06
N ALA A 127 0.42 22.49 -0.24
CA ALA A 127 -0.62 23.51 -0.15
C ALA A 127 -1.70 23.41 -1.24
N ASP A 128 -1.44 22.67 -2.33
CA ASP A 128 -2.29 22.56 -3.50
C ASP A 128 -2.93 21.15 -3.59
N THR A 129 -2.78 20.33 -2.56
CA THR A 129 -3.32 18.97 -2.51
C THR A 129 -4.84 18.97 -2.35
N ASP A 130 -5.54 18.54 -3.40
CA ASP A 130 -7.00 18.39 -3.41
C ASP A 130 -7.48 17.07 -2.78
N TYR A 131 -6.72 15.99 -2.97
CA TYR A 131 -7.05 14.64 -2.50
C TYR A 131 -5.80 13.91 -2.03
N LEU A 132 -5.94 13.11 -0.97
CA LEU A 132 -4.95 12.10 -0.60
C LEU A 132 -5.52 10.71 -0.86
N PHE A 133 -4.77 9.91 -1.61
CA PHE A 133 -5.13 8.55 -1.98
C PHE A 133 -4.48 7.56 -1.03
N LEU A 134 -5.28 6.64 -0.49
CA LEU A 134 -4.83 5.50 0.27
C LEU A 134 -4.89 4.25 -0.61
N THR A 135 -3.86 3.43 -0.56
CA THR A 135 -3.83 2.10 -1.19
C THR A 135 -3.38 1.06 -0.18
N ALA A 136 -3.87 -0.17 -0.31
CA ALA A 136 -3.38 -1.32 0.43
C ALA A 136 -3.77 -2.63 -0.26
N GLN A 137 -3.41 -3.75 0.35
CA GLN A 137 -3.89 -5.08 -0.01
C GLN A 137 -4.46 -5.78 1.22
N LEU A 138 -5.47 -6.61 0.98
CA LEU A 138 -5.86 -7.64 1.95
C LEU A 138 -4.79 -8.75 1.98
N TYR A 139 -4.74 -9.53 3.05
CA TYR A 139 -3.82 -10.67 3.15
C TYR A 139 -3.97 -11.70 2.01
N ASN A 140 -5.12 -11.74 1.36
CA ASN A 140 -5.37 -12.59 0.19
C ASN A 140 -4.86 -11.99 -1.14
N GLY A 141 -4.24 -10.80 -1.12
CA GLY A 141 -3.72 -10.08 -2.28
C GLY A 141 -4.74 -9.22 -3.02
N THR A 142 -5.97 -9.09 -2.53
CA THR A 142 -6.99 -8.22 -3.13
C THR A 142 -6.63 -6.75 -2.86
N PRO A 143 -6.47 -5.90 -3.88
CA PRO A 143 -6.15 -4.49 -3.66
C PRO A 143 -7.37 -3.73 -3.13
N ILE A 144 -7.11 -2.70 -2.32
CA ILE A 144 -8.11 -1.73 -1.86
C ILE A 144 -7.59 -0.31 -2.11
N SER A 145 -8.50 0.63 -2.30
CA SER A 145 -8.17 2.05 -2.45
C SER A 145 -9.25 2.93 -1.84
N GLY A 146 -8.86 4.10 -1.34
CA GLY A 146 -9.79 5.13 -0.89
C GLY A 146 -9.18 6.51 -1.02
N GLU A 147 -10.00 7.55 -0.91
CA GLU A 147 -9.56 8.95 -1.00
C GLU A 147 -10.35 9.83 -0.03
N ASP A 148 -9.72 10.90 0.42
CA ASP A 148 -10.39 11.95 1.18
C ASP A 148 -9.68 13.31 0.96
N ILE A 149 -10.36 14.40 1.32
CA ILE A 149 -9.95 15.78 1.06
C ILE A 149 -9.28 16.35 2.32
N PRO A 150 -7.96 16.63 2.28
CA PRO A 150 -7.31 17.36 3.34
C PRO A 150 -7.69 18.85 3.29
N TRP A 151 -7.78 19.51 4.46
CA TRP A 151 -7.82 20.96 4.53
C TRP A 151 -6.48 21.51 4.98
N VAL A 152 -5.64 21.92 4.03
CA VAL A 152 -4.34 22.48 4.35
C VAL A 152 -4.50 23.93 4.79
N VAL A 153 -4.07 24.22 6.02
CA VAL A 153 -4.22 25.57 6.59
C VAL A 153 -3.01 26.45 6.24
N PRO A 154 -3.22 27.72 5.86
CA PRO A 154 -2.13 28.66 5.62
C PRO A 154 -1.27 28.83 6.87
N TRP A 155 0.05 28.84 6.68
CA TRP A 155 1.06 28.94 7.73
C TRP A 155 0.81 30.12 8.70
N GLN A 156 0.95 29.87 10.01
CA GLN A 156 1.14 30.91 11.04
C GLN A 156 2.57 30.88 11.56
#